data_AF-A0A7J2PRG5-F1
#
_entry.id   AF-A0A7J2PRG5-F1
#
_cell.length_a   1.000
_cell.length_b   1.000
_cell.length_c   1.000
_cell.angle_alpha   90.00
_cell.angle_beta   90.00
_cell.angle_gamma   90.00
#
_symmetry.space_group_name_H-M   'P 1'
#
loop_
_entity.id
_entity.type
_entity.pdbx_description
1 polymer ?
#
loop_
_entity_poly.entity_id
_entity_poly.type
_entity_poly.pdbx_seq_one_letter_code
_entity_poly.pdbx_strand_id
1 'polypeptide(L)'
;MLKPIMRGRPIILQGGIRNPLLMEEFIKENITDFIALSRPLIYEPDLPNRWKNGDLSLPLCTNCNGCINVAAADTLYCIVKKKSEEK
;
A
#
# COMPACT_ATOMS: atom_id res chain seq x y z
N MET A 1 1.77 -5.55 22.44
CA MET A 1 1.56 -4.42 21.51
C MET A 1 2.80 -3.52 21.52
N LEU A 2 3.21 -2.96 20.38
CA LEU A 2 4.43 -2.13 20.25
C LEU A 2 4.27 -0.70 20.81
N LYS A 3 3.06 -0.14 20.79
CA LYS A 3 2.78 1.25 21.18
C LYS A 3 3.21 1.62 22.61
N PRO A 4 2.94 0.81 23.65
CA PRO A 4 3.45 1.08 25.01
C PRO A 4 4.99 1.09 25.10
N ILE A 5 5.66 0.29 24.27
CA ILE A 5 7.14 0.20 24.24
C ILE A 5 7.75 1.44 23.56
N MET A 6 7.02 2.03 22.59
CA MET A 6 7.49 3.15 21.79
C MET A 6 7.45 4.51 22.48
N ARG A 7 6.98 4.60 23.74
CA ARG A 7 6.99 5.83 24.56
C ARG A 7 6.44 7.05 23.81
N GLY A 8 5.31 6.88 23.12
CA GLY A 8 4.63 7.95 22.39
C GLY A 8 5.20 8.29 21.00
N ARG A 9 6.24 7.58 20.52
CA ARG A 9 6.73 7.76 19.15
C ARG A 9 5.73 7.19 18.14
N PRO A 10 5.47 7.89 17.03
CA PRO A 10 4.61 7.37 15.97
C PRO A 10 5.16 6.09 15.34
N ILE A 11 4.28 5.17 14.99
CA ILE A 11 4.59 3.91 14.31
C ILE A 11 3.99 3.94 12.91
N ILE A 12 4.79 3.57 11.92
CA ILE A 12 4.32 3.29 10.56
C ILE A 12 4.36 1.77 10.37
N LEU A 13 3.20 1.16 10.17
CA LEU A 13 3.06 -0.28 9.99
C LEU A 13 3.18 -0.65 8.50
N GLN A 14 4.11 -1.55 8.21
CA GLN A 14 4.24 -2.20 6.92
C GLN A 14 3.95 -3.70 7.08
N GLY A 15 3.33 -4.31 6.07
CA GLY A 15 3.02 -5.75 6.12
C GLY A 15 2.16 -6.25 4.97
N GLY A 16 1.97 -5.47 3.91
CA GLY A 16 1.06 -5.84 2.82
C GLY A 16 -0.42 -5.71 3.18
N ILE A 17 -0.75 -4.91 4.20
CA ILE A 17 -2.12 -4.52 4.53
C ILE A 17 -2.67 -3.73 3.34
N ARG A 18 -3.85 -4.11 2.85
CA ARG A 18 -4.41 -3.61 1.58
C ARG A 18 -5.90 -3.35 1.59
N ASN A 19 -6.59 -3.89 2.59
CA ASN A 19 -7.98 -3.58 2.81
C ASN A 19 -8.05 -2.24 3.56
N PRO A 20 -8.59 -1.16 2.95
CA PRO A 20 -8.68 0.14 3.60
C PRO A 20 -9.54 0.12 4.88
N LEU A 21 -10.54 -0.76 4.96
CA LEU A 21 -11.36 -0.90 6.17
C LEU A 21 -10.55 -1.47 7.33
N LEU A 22 -9.73 -2.49 7.07
CA LEU A 22 -8.82 -3.07 8.08
C LEU A 22 -7.74 -2.07 8.51
N MET A 23 -7.24 -1.24 7.58
CA MET A 23 -6.32 -0.15 7.91
C MET A 23 -6.95 0.84 8.88
N GLU A 24 -8.21 1.19 8.65
CA GLU A 24 -8.95 2.12 9.49
C GLU A 24 -9.18 1.53 10.90
N GLU A 25 -9.51 0.25 11.00
CA GLU A 25 -9.59 -0.48 12.27
C GLU A 25 -8.26 -0.42 13.03
N PHE A 26 -7.12 -0.69 12.37
CA PHE A 26 -5.81 -0.65 13.03
C PHE A 26 -5.45 0.72 13.60
N ILE A 27 -5.87 1.79 12.93
CA ILE A 27 -5.66 3.17 13.42
C ILE A 27 -6.60 3.44 14.60
N LYS A 28 -7.90 3.08 14.49
CA LYS A 28 -8.90 3.27 15.55
C LYS A 28 -8.56 2.50 16.83
N GLU A 29 -8.03 1.29 16.69
CA GLU A 29 -7.60 0.44 17.81
C GLU A 29 -6.22 0.82 18.36
N ASN A 30 -5.61 1.90 17.86
CA ASN A 30 -4.31 2.38 18.30
C ASN A 30 -3.21 1.30 18.18
N ILE A 31 -3.28 0.45 17.15
CA ILE A 31 -2.25 -0.54 16.82
C ILE A 31 -1.04 0.14 16.16
N THR A 32 -1.30 1.13 15.31
CA THR A 32 -0.31 1.91 14.56
C THR A 32 -0.84 3.32 14.31
N ASP A 33 0.05 4.28 14.03
CA ASP A 33 -0.32 5.66 13.70
C ASP A 33 -0.47 5.86 12.19
N PHE A 34 0.29 5.11 11.40
CA PHE A 34 0.28 5.17 9.96
C PHE A 34 0.37 3.77 9.34
N ILE A 35 -0.05 3.66 8.08
CA ILE A 35 0.10 2.46 7.25
C ILE A 35 1.02 2.81 6.07
N ALA A 36 2.04 1.98 5.84
CA ALA A 36 2.92 2.11 4.69
C ALA A 36 2.38 1.33 3.49
N LEU A 37 2.27 2.00 2.34
CA LEU A 37 1.96 1.40 1.05
C LEU A 37 3.11 1.67 0.07
N SER A 38 3.44 0.67 -0.74
CA SER A 38 4.49 0.78 -1.76
C SER A 38 3.96 0.22 -3.08
N ARG A 39 4.01 -1.10 -3.27
CA ARG A 39 3.60 -1.77 -4.52
C ARG A 39 2.18 -1.42 -5.03
N PRO A 40 1.16 -1.25 -4.16
CA PRO A 40 -0.14 -0.73 -4.60
C PRO A 40 -0.05 0.65 -5.27
N LEU A 41 0.74 1.57 -4.73
CA LEU A 41 0.91 2.93 -5.28
C LEU A 41 1.71 2.95 -6.59
N ILE A 42 2.55 1.94 -6.84
CA ILE A 42 3.24 1.77 -8.14
C ILE A 42 2.22 1.38 -9.24
N TYR A 43 1.20 0.59 -8.91
CA TYR A 43 0.15 0.22 -9.86
C TYR A 43 -0.93 1.32 -9.96
N GLU A 44 -1.48 1.74 -8.82
CA GLU A 44 -2.51 2.79 -8.70
C GLU A 44 -1.97 4.00 -7.93
N PRO A 45 -1.33 4.98 -8.60
CA PRO A 45 -0.85 6.20 -7.93
C PRO A 45 -1.96 6.98 -7.23
N ASP A 46 -3.18 6.92 -7.78
CA ASP A 46 -4.36 7.64 -7.25
C ASP A 46 -5.17 6.80 -6.23
N LEU A 47 -4.65 5.65 -5.78
CA LEU A 47 -5.32 4.76 -4.84
C LEU A 47 -5.86 5.47 -3.57
N PRO A 48 -5.14 6.41 -2.93
CA PRO A 48 -5.67 7.12 -1.77
C PRO A 48 -6.92 7.95 -2.09
N ASN A 49 -6.96 8.61 -3.25
CA ASN A 49 -8.13 9.38 -3.67
C ASN A 49 -9.29 8.46 -4.05
N ARG A 50 -9.01 7.32 -4.71
CA ARG A 50 -10.03 6.29 -4.99
C ARG A 50 -10.74 5.85 -3.71
N TRP A 51 -9.98 5.47 -2.68
CA TRP A 51 -10.54 5.10 -1.38
C TRP A 51 -11.30 6.25 -0.72
N LYS A 52 -10.73 7.47 -0.74
CA LYS A 52 -11.39 8.67 -0.20
C LYS A 52 -12.74 8.96 -0.87
N ASN A 53 -12.87 8.64 -2.15
CA ASN A 53 -14.10 8.84 -2.94
C ASN A 53 -15.12 7.69 -2.78
N GLY A 54 -14.85 6.71 -1.91
CA GLY A 54 -15.82 5.66 -1.54
C GLY A 54 -15.65 4.33 -2.27
N ASP A 55 -14.76 4.23 -3.27
CA ASP A 55 -14.39 2.94 -3.83
C ASP A 55 -13.33 2.29 -2.95
N LEU A 56 -13.79 1.47 -2.00
CA LEU A 56 -12.98 0.75 -1.02
C LEU A 56 -12.51 -0.64 -1.49
N SER A 57 -12.60 -0.91 -2.81
CA SER A 57 -12.08 -2.16 -3.36
C SER A 57 -10.58 -2.33 -3.10
N LEU A 58 -10.13 -3.59 -3.09
CA LEU A 58 -8.71 -3.91 -2.93
C LEU A 58 -7.89 -3.32 -4.10
N PRO A 59 -6.62 -2.96 -3.88
CA PRO A 59 -5.74 -2.53 -4.95
C PRO A 59 -5.52 -3.66 -5.97
N LEU A 60 -5.31 -3.29 -7.23
CA LEU A 60 -5.08 -4.19 -8.35
C LEU A 60 -3.70 -4.87 -8.31
N CYS A 61 -2.77 -4.35 -7.49
CA CYS A 61 -1.46 -4.99 -7.29
C CYS A 61 -1.62 -6.40 -6.69
N THR A 62 -0.97 -7.41 -7.28
CA THR A 62 -1.08 -8.83 -6.88
C THR A 62 0.15 -9.41 -6.18
N ASN A 63 1.12 -8.59 -5.74
CA ASN A 63 2.40 -9.07 -5.15
C ASN A 63 3.30 -9.87 -6.10
N CYS A 64 3.14 -9.75 -7.41
CA CYS A 64 3.95 -10.51 -8.36
C CYS A 64 5.46 -10.24 -8.31
N ASN A 65 5.91 -9.23 -7.54
CA ASN A 65 7.30 -8.79 -7.38
C ASN A 65 8.00 -8.35 -8.67
N GLY A 66 7.30 -8.28 -9.81
CA GLY A 66 7.88 -7.83 -11.08
C GLY A 66 8.48 -6.42 -11.05
N CYS A 67 7.97 -5.54 -10.19
CA CYS A 67 8.53 -4.19 -9.98
C CYS A 67 9.96 -4.21 -9.42
N ILE A 68 10.38 -5.28 -8.72
CA ILE A 68 11.75 -5.40 -8.19
C ILE A 68 12.75 -5.51 -9.34
N ASN A 69 12.44 -6.32 -10.36
CA ASN A 69 13.30 -6.48 -11.53
C ASN A 69 13.39 -5.18 -12.35
N VAL A 70 12.28 -4.44 -12.46
CA VAL A 70 12.27 -3.12 -13.11
C VAL A 70 13.16 -2.14 -12.36
N ALA A 71 13.02 -2.05 -11.05
CA ALA A 71 13.78 -1.10 -10.22
C ALA A 71 15.31 -1.24 -10.37
N ALA A 72 15.78 -2.45 -10.68
CA ALA A 72 17.20 -2.73 -10.88
C ALA A 72 17.71 -2.38 -12.29
N ALA A 73 16.81 -2.26 -13.28
CA ALA A 73 17.16 -2.14 -14.70
C ALA A 73 16.71 -0.82 -15.35
N ASP A 74 15.70 -0.14 -14.79
CA ASP A 74 15.04 1.01 -15.39
C ASP A 74 14.33 1.89 -14.31
N THR A 75 13.69 2.96 -14.75
CA THR A 75 12.78 3.77 -13.95
C THR A 75 11.65 2.90 -13.40
N LEU A 76 11.35 3.02 -12.11
CA LEU A 76 10.38 2.17 -11.44
C LEU A 76 8.96 2.31 -12.03
N TYR A 77 8.40 1.19 -12.51
CA TYR A 77 7.00 1.07 -12.89
C TYR A 77 6.45 -0.34 -12.62
N CYS A 78 5.13 -0.52 -12.74
CA CYS A 78 4.51 -1.84 -12.62
C CYS A 78 4.44 -2.55 -13.99
N ILE A 79 5.14 -3.69 -14.14
CA ILE A 79 5.12 -4.49 -15.37
C ILE A 79 3.70 -4.98 -15.73
N VAL A 80 2.90 -5.36 -14.73
CA VAL A 80 1.55 -5.90 -14.98
C VAL A 80 0.64 -4.81 -15.55
N LYS A 81 0.70 -3.60 -14.99
CA LYS A 81 -0.06 -2.45 -15.48
C LYS A 81 0.32 -2.08 -16.91
N LYS A 82 1.63 -1.96 -17.17
CA LYS A 82 2.14 -1.65 -18.52
C LYS A 82 1.62 -2.66 -19.56
N LYS A 83 1.69 -3.96 -19.26
CA LYS A 83 1.16 -5.02 -20.12
C LYS A 83 -0.36 -5.01 -20.31
N SER A 84 -1.13 -4.48 -19.36
CA SER A 84 -2.59 -4.35 -19.51
C SER A 84 -3.00 -3.13 -20.34
N GLU A 85 -2.16 -2.09 -20.38
CA GLU A 85 -2.40 -0.86 -21.15
C GLU A 85 -1.94 -0.98 -22.62
N GLU A 86 -1.00 -1.90 -22.90
CA GLU A 86 -0.51 -2.21 -24.26
C GLU A 86 -1.46 -3.14 -25.05
N LYS A 87 -2.55 -3.62 -24.45
CA LYS A 87 -3.57 -4.46 -25.07
C LYS A 87 -4.75 -3.63 -25.54
#